data_AF-A0A0R3RCT6-F1
#
_entry.id   AF-A0A0R3RCT6-F1
#
_cell.length_a   1.000
_cell.length_b   1.000
_cell.length_c   1.000
_cell.angle_alpha   90.00
_cell.angle_beta   90.00
_cell.angle_gamma   90.00
#
_symmetry.space_group_name_H-M   'P 1'
#
loop_
_entity.id
_entity.type
_entity.pdbx_description
1 polymer ?
#
loop_
_entity_poly.entity_id
_entity_poly.type
_entity_poly.pdbx_seq_one_letter_code
_entity_poly.pdbx_strand_id
1 'polypeptide(L)'
;MACNESSMIASSAEEQNEKPLIDEEIICPKFKNCNGIRRPVCDSNGNWHRNHCTFLHAQCIAAKRGQCLTIADEKWCSVSDEKRKEKKTLQNSKSFSIFFLN
;
A
#
# COMPACT_ATOMS: atom_id res chain seq x y z
N MET A 1 -9.90 -13.35 0.98
CA MET A 1 -9.66 -12.46 2.15
C MET A 1 -9.86 -11.03 1.66
N ALA A 2 -11.07 -10.50 1.84
CA ALA A 2 -11.37 -9.11 1.49
C ALA A 2 -10.92 -8.23 2.65
N CYS A 3 -10.19 -7.16 2.36
CA CYS A 3 -9.76 -6.16 3.33
C CYS A 3 -10.93 -5.21 3.61
N ASN A 4 -11.99 -5.70 4.24
CA ASN A 4 -13.16 -4.91 4.61
C ASN A 4 -13.39 -5.01 6.11
N GLU A 5 -12.69 -4.18 6.88
CA GLU A 5 -13.14 -3.91 8.25
C GLU A 5 -14.00 -2.65 8.25
N SER A 6 -15.28 -2.88 7.93
CA SER A 6 -16.47 -2.07 8.20
C SER A 6 -16.87 -0.93 7.23
N SER A 7 -17.93 -1.23 6.48
CA SER A 7 -19.21 -0.48 6.40
C SER A 7 -19.20 0.99 5.97
N MET A 8 -19.56 1.22 4.70
CA MET A 8 -20.42 2.35 4.34
C MET A 8 -21.78 1.76 3.95
N ILE A 9 -22.63 1.48 4.95
CA ILE A 9 -24.07 1.49 4.72
C ILE A 9 -24.52 2.96 4.82
N ALA A 10 -24.85 3.56 3.68
CA ALA A 10 -25.86 4.60 3.62
C ALA A 10 -27.01 4.02 2.79
N SER A 11 -28.03 3.51 3.47
CA SER A 11 -29.26 3.02 2.90
C SER A 11 -30.02 4.13 2.17
N SER A 12 -30.53 3.84 0.98
CA SER A 12 -31.94 4.08 0.66
C SER A 12 -32.32 3.13 -0.47
N ALA A 13 -33.37 2.37 -0.19
CA ALA A 13 -33.86 1.27 -1.00
C ALA A 13 -34.31 1.73 -2.38
N GLU A 14 -34.03 0.92 -3.40
CA GLU A 14 -35.04 0.49 -4.37
C GLU A 14 -34.53 -0.75 -5.12
N GLU A 15 -35.31 -1.82 -5.03
CA GLU A 15 -35.08 -3.14 -5.55
C GLU A 15 -35.73 -3.26 -6.93
N GLN A 16 -34.93 -3.40 -7.99
CA GLN A 16 -35.34 -3.95 -9.27
C GLN A 16 -34.13 -4.58 -9.99
N ASN A 17 -34.21 -5.90 -10.16
CA ASN A 17 -33.84 -6.61 -11.39
C ASN A 17 -32.37 -7.00 -11.64
N GLU A 18 -32.22 -8.29 -11.93
CA GLU A 18 -31.02 -9.06 -12.24
C GLU A 18 -30.07 -8.40 -13.25
N LYS A 19 -28.80 -8.18 -12.85
CA LYS A 19 -27.70 -8.00 -13.80
C LYS A 19 -26.47 -8.78 -13.32
N PRO A 20 -25.85 -9.63 -14.15
CA PRO A 20 -24.76 -10.52 -13.74
C PRO A 20 -23.56 -9.70 -13.28
N LEU A 21 -22.85 -10.23 -12.27
CA LEU A 21 -21.62 -9.71 -11.68
C LEU A 21 -20.70 -9.11 -12.75
N ILE A 22 -20.81 -7.80 -12.93
CA ILE A 22 -19.83 -7.00 -13.64
C ILE A 22 -18.65 -6.99 -12.70
N ASP A 23 -17.48 -7.43 -13.15
CA ASP A 23 -16.22 -7.26 -12.42
C ASP A 23 -16.17 -5.83 -11.90
N GLU A 24 -16.40 -5.63 -10.60
CA GLU A 24 -16.34 -4.31 -10.00
C GLU A 24 -14.88 -3.88 -10.08
N GLU A 25 -14.56 -3.19 -11.17
CA GLU A 25 -13.27 -2.58 -11.35
C GLU A 25 -13.13 -1.56 -10.22
N ILE A 26 -12.44 -1.97 -9.15
CA ILE A 26 -12.13 -1.10 -8.02
C ILE A 26 -11.49 0.16 -8.63
N ILE A 27 -12.04 1.35 -8.44
CA ILE A 27 -11.43 2.58 -8.96
C ILE A 27 -10.63 3.22 -7.83
N CYS A 28 -9.30 3.28 -7.97
CA CYS A 28 -8.46 3.95 -6.98
C CYS A 28 -8.32 5.43 -7.26
N PRO A 29 -8.36 6.29 -6.22
CA PRO A 29 -8.14 7.72 -6.39
C PRO A 29 -6.74 7.97 -6.96
N LYS A 30 -6.57 8.97 -7.83
CA LYS A 30 -5.24 9.29 -8.36
C LYS A 30 -4.40 10.01 -7.32
N PHE A 31 -3.13 9.62 -7.19
CA PHE A 31 -2.16 10.30 -6.32
C PHE A 31 -2.08 11.81 -6.54
N LYS A 32 -2.27 12.30 -7.78
CA LYS A 32 -2.22 13.72 -8.12
C LYS A 32 -3.28 14.58 -7.40
N ASN A 33 -4.35 13.96 -6.90
CA ASN A 33 -5.42 14.66 -6.19
C ASN A 33 -5.08 14.86 -4.71
N CYS A 34 -4.01 14.22 -4.20
CA CYS A 34 -3.54 14.43 -2.84
C CYS A 34 -2.87 15.79 -2.71
N ASN A 35 -3.19 16.49 -1.62
CA ASN A 35 -2.49 17.72 -1.26
C ASN A 35 -1.01 17.45 -0.94
N GLY A 36 -0.17 18.47 -1.11
CA GLY A 36 1.26 18.40 -0.85
C GLY A 36 1.66 18.39 0.63
N ILE A 37 0.69 18.30 1.55
CA ILE A 37 0.93 18.34 2.99
C ILE A 37 1.78 17.12 3.39
N ARG A 38 2.86 17.36 4.13
CA ARG A 38 3.77 16.32 4.58
C ARG A 38 3.43 15.92 6.02
N ARG A 39 2.72 14.79 6.17
CA ARG A 39 2.33 14.19 7.45
C ARG A 39 2.54 12.68 7.34
N PRO A 40 3.79 12.21 7.47
CA PRO A 40 4.13 10.84 7.09
C PRO A 40 3.34 9.82 7.90
N VAL A 41 2.96 8.72 7.27
CA VAL A 41 2.32 7.59 7.94
C VAL A 41 3.03 6.29 7.57
N CYS A 42 3.17 5.38 8.53
CA CYS A 42 3.76 4.07 8.33
C CYS A 42 2.68 3.04 7.98
N ASP A 43 2.93 2.18 6.99
CA ASP A 43 2.07 1.03 6.69
C ASP A 43 2.58 -0.28 7.30
N SER A 44 1.72 -1.29 7.33
CA SER A 44 2.02 -2.66 7.78
C SER A 44 3.16 -3.34 7.03
N ASN A 45 3.49 -2.88 5.83
CA ASN A 45 4.60 -3.39 5.03
C ASN A 45 5.93 -2.65 5.30
N GLY A 46 5.95 -1.72 6.26
CA GLY A 46 7.13 -0.94 6.60
C GLY A 46 7.48 0.13 5.56
N ASN A 47 6.48 0.67 4.85
CA ASN A 47 6.67 1.78 3.93
C ASN A 47 6.10 3.07 4.49
N TRP A 48 6.88 4.14 4.29
CA TRP A 48 6.44 5.50 4.55
C TRP A 48 5.61 6.05 3.41
N HIS A 49 4.44 6.57 3.74
CA HIS A 49 3.59 7.34 2.84
C HIS A 49 3.70 8.83 3.20
N ARG A 50 3.68 9.71 2.20
CA ARG A 50 3.88 11.16 2.39
C ARG A 50 2.83 11.78 3.30
N ASN A 51 1.60 11.30 3.16
CA ASN A 51 0.44 11.63 3.97
C ASN A 51 -0.63 10.54 3.91
N HIS A 52 -1.69 10.72 4.69
CA HIS A 52 -2.82 9.80 4.73
C HIS A 52 -3.50 9.59 3.35
N CYS A 53 -3.60 10.63 2.51
CA CYS A 53 -4.16 10.48 1.17
C CYS A 53 -3.32 9.53 0.30
N THR A 54 -1.98 9.64 0.38
CA THR A 54 -1.08 8.74 -0.35
C THR A 54 -1.14 7.31 0.18
N PHE A 55 -1.39 7.13 1.48
CA PHE A 55 -1.64 5.81 2.08
C PHE A 55 -2.95 5.20 1.56
N LEU A 56 -4.05 5.95 1.52
CA LEU A 56 -5.33 5.45 0.99
C LEU A 56 -5.24 5.01 -0.48
N HIS A 57 -4.48 5.76 -1.29
CA HIS A 57 -4.17 5.36 -2.66
C HIS A 57 -3.45 4.01 -2.71
N ALA A 58 -2.40 3.83 -1.90
CA ALA A 58 -1.66 2.58 -1.81
C ALA A 58 -2.53 1.43 -1.30
N GLN A 59 -3.36 1.69 -0.28
CA GLN A 59 -4.30 0.72 0.29
C GLN A 59 -5.30 0.23 -0.76
N CYS A 60 -5.85 1.12 -1.58
CA CYS A 60 -6.73 0.73 -2.68
C CYS A 60 -6.01 -0.15 -3.73
N ILE A 61 -4.79 0.22 -4.11
CA ILE A 61 -3.99 -0.59 -5.05
C ILE A 61 -3.65 -1.96 -4.46
N ALA A 62 -3.37 -2.03 -3.17
CA ALA A 62 -3.15 -3.29 -2.47
C ALA A 62 -4.43 -4.15 -2.45
N ALA A 63 -5.58 -3.54 -2.17
CA ALA A 63 -6.88 -4.22 -2.18
C ALA A 63 -7.20 -4.83 -3.56
N LYS A 64 -6.89 -4.11 -4.65
CA LYS A 64 -6.98 -4.66 -6.03
C LYS A 64 -6.16 -5.94 -6.24
N ARG A 65 -5.07 -6.08 -5.50
CA ARG A 65 -4.18 -7.24 -5.56
C ARG A 65 -4.53 -8.30 -4.51
N GLY A 66 -5.64 -8.14 -3.79
CA GLY A 66 -6.04 -9.01 -2.68
C GLY A 66 -5.14 -8.86 -1.44
N GLN A 67 -4.44 -7.73 -1.30
CA GLN A 67 -3.55 -7.44 -0.17
C GLN A 67 -4.16 -6.41 0.77
N CYS A 68 -3.95 -6.58 2.08
CA CYS A 68 -4.42 -5.64 3.09
C CYS A 68 -3.27 -4.78 3.59
N LEU A 69 -3.39 -3.47 3.37
CA LEU A 69 -2.52 -2.47 3.98
C LEU A 69 -3.24 -1.82 5.14
N THR A 70 -2.61 -1.81 6.31
CA THR A 70 -3.10 -1.11 7.50
C THR A 70 -2.05 -0.11 7.95
N ILE A 71 -2.47 0.86 8.78
CA ILE A 71 -1.52 1.77 9.43
C ILE A 71 -0.78 0.96 10.50
N ALA A 72 0.54 1.10 10.52
CA ALA A 72 1.39 0.50 11.54
C ALA A 72 2.02 1.59 12.41
N ASP A 73 2.58 1.18 13.54
CA ASP A 73 3.37 2.05 14.40
C ASP A 73 4.57 2.61 13.64
N GLU A 74 4.90 3.88 13.87
CA GLU A 74 6.06 4.54 13.24
C GLU A 74 7.37 3.77 13.46
N LYS A 75 7.51 3.13 14.63
CA LYS A 75 8.65 2.29 14.99
C LYS A 75 8.84 1.11 14.03
N TRP A 76 7.75 0.56 13.50
CA TRP A 76 7.80 -0.56 12.54
C TRP A 76 8.56 -0.17 11.28
N CYS A 77 8.24 1.00 10.72
CA CYS A 77 8.92 1.49 9.53
C CYS A 77 10.40 1.77 9.81
N SER A 78 10.74 2.36 10.97
CA SER A 78 12.14 2.59 11.35
C SER A 78 12.97 1.30 11.39
N VAL A 79 12.44 0.23 12.01
CA VAL A 79 13.11 -1.07 12.06
C VAL A 79 13.22 -1.70 10.66
N SER A 80 12.18 -1.54 9.83
CA SER A 80 12.19 -2.08 8.47
C SER A 80 13.20 -1.36 7.56
N ASP A 81 13.41 -0.05 7.77
CA ASP A 81 14.38 0.76 7.04
C ASP A 81 15.82 0.33 7.33
N GLU A 82 16.13 0.02 8.59
CA GLU A 82 17.44 -0.50 9.00
C GLU A 82 17.72 -1.87 8.35
N LYS A 83 16.76 -2.79 8.40
CA LYS A 83 16.88 -4.10 7.74
C LYS A 83 17.05 -3.98 6.22
N ARG A 84 16.41 -2.98 5.59
CA ARG A 84 16.59 -2.70 4.15
C ARG A 84 17.99 -2.16 3.84
N LYS A 85 18.56 -1.32 4.69
CA LYS A 85 19.94 -0.82 4.54
C LYS A 85 20.96 -1.95 4.65
N GLU A 86 20.77 -2.85 5.61
CA GLU A 86 21.63 -4.03 5.80
C GLU A 86 21.54 -5.02 4.62
N LYS A 87 20.33 -5.22 4.07
CA LYS A 87 20.18 -6.01 2.84
C LYS A 87 20.82 -5.35 1.63
N LYS A 88 20.80 -4.01 1.55
CA LYS A 88 21.47 -3.26 0.47
C LYS A 88 22.99 -3.35 0.57
N THR A 89 23.58 -3.28 1.77
CA THR A 89 25.03 -3.46 1.94
C THR A 89 25.47 -4.89 1.56
N LEU A 90 24.66 -5.91 1.87
CA LEU A 90 24.91 -7.30 1.48
C LEU A 90 24.66 -7.59 -0.02
N GLN A 91 23.72 -6.89 -0.67
CA GLN A 91 23.51 -7.03 -2.12
C GLN A 91 24.54 -6.23 -2.93
N ASN A 92 25.00 -5.08 -2.43
CA ASN A 92 26.03 -4.29 -3.09
C ASN A 92 27.42 -4.96 -3.06
N SER A 93 27.69 -5.81 -2.05
CA SER A 93 28.91 -6.64 -2.01
C SER A 93 28.88 -7.82 -3.00
N LYS A 94 27.70 -8.31 -3.39
CA LYS A 94 27.56 -9.34 -4.44
C LYS A 94 27.74 -8.80 -5.86
N SER A 95 27.53 -7.50 -6.07
CA SER A 95 27.77 -6.85 -7.37
C SER A 95 29.25 -6.58 -7.63
N PHE A 96 30.11 -6.52 -6.60
CA PHE A 96 31.55 -6.29 -6.75
C PHE A 96 32.35 -7.59 -7.00
N SER A 97 31.84 -8.75 -6.57
CA SER A 97 32.55 -10.04 -6.74
C SER A 97 32.48 -10.64 -8.17
N ILE A 98 31.80 -10.00 -9.12
CA ILE A 98 31.80 -10.45 -10.53
C ILE A 98 32.97 -9.85 -11.34
N PHE A 99 33.68 -8.84 -10.82
CA PHE A 99 34.74 -8.14 -11.55
C PHE A 99 36.18 -8.63 -11.31
N PHE A 100 36.40 -9.68 -10.50
CA PHE A 100 37.76 -10.18 -10.17
C PHE A 100 38.04 -11.62 -10.64
N LEU A 101 37.52 -12.02 -11.80
CA LEU A 101 37.98 -13.19 -12.53
C LEU A 101 38.26 -12.82 -13.99
N ASN A 102 39.40 -12.15 -14.23
CA ASN A 102 40.13 -12.20 -15.50
C ASN A 102 41.63 -12.02 -15.20
#